data_AF-D7C5U4-F1
#
_entry.id   AF-D7C5U4-F1
#
_cell.length_a   1.000
_cell.length_b   1.000
_cell.length_c   1.000
_cell.angle_alpha   90.00
_cell.angle_beta   90.00
_cell.angle_gamma   90.00
#
_symmetry.space_group_name_H-M   'P 1'
#
loop_
_entity.id
_entity.type
_entity.pdbx_description
1 polymer ?
#
loop_
_entity_poly.entity_id
_entity_poly.type
_entity_poly.pdbx_seq_one_letter_code
_entity_poly.pdbx_strand_id
1 'polypeptide(L)'
;MSTGCGGRSPGFRCRRRPTAATVQLREIVERLIIAGQWHDGDPDTLVVLDSRYDAARLAHRLAGLPVEILGRLHSDRVMRRPMPPRVYDPQGGRPPKHGSE
;
A
#
# COMPACT_ATOMS: atom_id res chain seq x y z
N MET A 1 -4.89 2.30 -30.15
CA MET A 1 -4.54 3.54 -29.41
C MET A 1 -3.69 3.17 -28.20
N SER A 2 -2.37 3.19 -28.38
CA SER A 2 -1.38 2.82 -27.36
C SER A 2 -1.01 4.07 -26.56
N THR A 3 -1.24 4.07 -25.25
CA THR A 3 -0.62 5.05 -24.34
C THR A 3 0.55 4.39 -23.64
N GLY A 4 1.65 4.25 -24.39
CA GLY A 4 2.94 3.91 -23.83
C GLY A 4 3.43 5.05 -22.93
N CYS A 5 3.80 4.72 -21.69
CA CYS A 5 4.55 5.61 -20.81
C CYS A 5 5.98 5.77 -21.34
N GLY A 6 6.15 6.56 -22.40
CA GLY A 6 7.44 7.00 -22.92
C GLY A 6 7.68 8.45 -22.54
N GLY A 7 8.36 8.70 -21.42
CA GLY A 7 8.71 10.06 -21.01
C GLY A 7 9.44 10.10 -19.68
N ARG A 8 10.78 10.09 -19.71
CA ARG A 8 11.64 10.40 -18.56
C ARG A 8 11.58 11.91 -18.28
N SER A 9 10.49 12.34 -17.65
CA SER A 9 10.41 13.65 -16.99
C SER A 9 10.77 13.47 -15.51
N PRO A 10 11.69 14.28 -14.93
CA PRO A 10 12.08 14.17 -13.53
C PRO A 10 10.96 14.77 -12.67
N GLY A 11 9.93 13.98 -12.38
CA GLY A 11 8.79 14.43 -11.57
C GLY A 11 7.57 13.53 -11.62
N PHE A 12 7.42 12.71 -12.67
CA PHE A 12 6.33 11.74 -12.72
C PHE A 12 6.68 10.50 -11.91
N ARG A 13 6.37 10.53 -10.61
CA ARG A 13 6.16 9.28 -9.87
C ARG A 13 5.03 8.55 -10.57
N CYS A 14 5.35 7.46 -11.25
CA CYS A 14 4.38 6.56 -11.86
C CYS A 14 3.49 6.01 -10.72
N ARG A 15 2.37 6.69 -10.42
CA ARG A 15 1.40 6.20 -9.44
C ARG A 15 0.87 4.89 -9.99
N ARG A 16 1.25 3.77 -9.37
CA ARG A 16 0.67 2.47 -9.73
C ARG A 16 -0.85 2.59 -9.58
N ARG A 17 -1.60 2.18 -10.60
CA ARG A 17 -3.06 2.13 -10.54
C ARG A 17 -3.50 1.26 -9.35
N PRO A 18 -4.62 1.61 -8.70
CA PRO A 18 -5.21 0.74 -7.68
C PRO A 18 -5.58 -0.60 -8.30
N THR A 19 -5.47 -1.66 -7.51
CA THR A 19 -5.95 -2.99 -7.92
C THR A 19 -7.46 -3.03 -7.83
N ALA A 20 -8.12 -3.92 -8.59
CA ALA A 20 -9.58 -4.08 -8.54
C ALA A 20 -10.10 -4.27 -7.10
N ALA A 21 -9.40 -5.07 -6.28
CA ALA A 21 -9.74 -5.27 -4.87
C ALA A 21 -9.73 -3.97 -4.04
N THR A 22 -8.84 -3.03 -4.35
CA THR A 22 -8.78 -1.73 -3.65
C THR A 22 -10.01 -0.89 -3.96
N VAL A 23 -10.42 -0.88 -5.22
CA VAL A 23 -11.60 -0.12 -5.67
C VAL A 23 -12.86 -0.72 -5.06
N GLN A 24 -13.02 -2.04 -5.16
CA GLN A 24 -14.17 -2.75 -4.61
C GLN A 24 -14.30 -2.58 -3.10
N LEU A 25 -13.20 -2.73 -2.34
CA LEU A 25 -13.25 -2.55 -0.88
C LEU A 25 -13.64 -1.12 -0.49
N ARG A 26 -13.12 -0.12 -1.21
CA ARG A 26 -13.51 1.28 -0.98
C ARG A 26 -15.01 1.48 -1.21
N GLU A 27 -15.53 0.99 -2.33
CA GLU A 27 -16.96 1.09 -2.65
C GLU A 27 -17.84 0.38 -1.61
N ILE A 28 -17.43 -0.81 -1.15
CA ILE A 28 -18.16 -1.57 -0.12
C ILE A 28 -18.19 -0.78 1.19
N VAL A 29 -17.05 -0.25 1.64
CA VAL A 29 -16.95 0.51 2.89
C VAL A 29 -17.78 1.79 2.81
N GLU A 30 -17.68 2.55 1.72
CA GLU A 30 -18.49 3.74 1.51
C GLU A 30 -19.99 3.43 1.53
N ARG A 31 -20.40 2.29 0.96
CA ARG A 31 -21.80 1.84 1.02
C ARG A 31 -22.24 1.43 2.42
N LEU A 32 -21.38 0.81 3.23
CA LEU A 32 -21.70 0.48 4.63
C LEU A 32 -21.93 1.74 5.46
N ILE A 33 -21.10 2.77 5.26
CA ILE A 33 -21.24 4.07 5.92
C ILE A 33 -22.56 4.74 5.50
N ILE A 34 -22.84 4.80 4.18
CA ILE A 34 -24.09 5.39 3.66
C ILE A 34 -25.33 4.64 4.16
N ALA A 35 -25.25 3.31 4.31
CA ALA A 35 -26.34 2.49 4.82
C ALA A 35 -26.49 2.57 6.36
N GLY A 36 -25.70 3.39 7.05
CA GLY A 36 -25.73 3.51 8.52
C GLY A 36 -25.35 2.22 9.23
N GLN A 37 -24.56 1.35 8.60
CA GLN A 37 -24.06 0.12 9.22
C GLN A 37 -22.78 0.36 10.03
N TRP A 38 -22.15 1.52 9.83
CA TRP A 38 -20.99 1.99 10.57
C TRP A 38 -21.16 3.48 10.87
N HIS A 39 -20.84 3.89 12.10
CA HIS A 39 -20.89 5.27 12.57
C HIS A 39 -19.55 5.70 13.17
N ASP A 40 -19.34 7.01 13.25
CA ASP A 40 -18.16 7.55 13.92
C ASP A 40 -18.15 7.14 15.40
N GLY A 41 -17.08 6.46 15.82
CA GLY A 41 -16.95 5.84 17.14
C GLY A 41 -17.19 4.32 17.16
N ASP A 42 -17.73 3.72 16.11
CA ASP A 42 -17.75 2.26 15.95
C ASP A 42 -16.33 1.75 15.65
N PRO A 43 -16.01 0.49 16.03
CA PRO A 43 -14.75 -0.13 15.64
C PRO A 43 -14.57 -0.16 14.12
N ASP A 44 -13.31 -0.12 13.67
CA ASP A 44 -12.99 -0.26 12.26
C ASP A 44 -13.50 -1.60 11.71
N THR A 45 -13.94 -1.59 10.45
CA THR A 45 -14.42 -2.81 9.80
C THR A 45 -13.24 -3.76 9.53
N LEU A 46 -13.23 -4.93 10.17
CA LEU A 46 -12.19 -5.94 9.98
C LEU A 46 -12.34 -6.64 8.61
N VAL A 47 -11.34 -6.46 7.75
CA VAL A 47 -11.25 -7.14 6.46
C VAL A 47 -10.17 -8.21 6.54
N VAL A 48 -10.58 -9.48 6.37
CA VAL A 48 -9.68 -10.62 6.39
C VAL A 48 -9.26 -11.00 4.97
N LEU A 49 -7.95 -11.07 4.73
CA LEU A 49 -7.35 -11.35 3.43
C LEU A 49 -6.56 -12.66 3.43
N ASP A 50 -6.72 -13.45 2.38
CA ASP A 50 -5.87 -14.62 2.10
C ASP A 50 -4.46 -14.20 1.61
N SER A 51 -3.48 -15.10 1.68
CA SER A 51 -2.07 -14.81 1.35
C SER A 51 -1.79 -14.47 -0.11
N ARG A 52 -2.76 -14.65 -1.01
CA ARG A 52 -2.62 -14.19 -2.39
C ARG A 52 -2.74 -12.68 -2.52
N TYR A 53 -3.26 -12.00 -1.50
CA TYR A 53 -3.39 -10.55 -1.47
C TYR A 53 -2.25 -9.89 -0.70
N ASP A 54 -1.78 -8.77 -1.22
CA ASP A 54 -0.78 -7.93 -0.57
C ASP A 54 -1.46 -7.05 0.49
N ALA A 55 -1.59 -7.58 1.70
CA ALA A 55 -2.24 -6.90 2.83
C ALA A 55 -1.62 -5.53 3.13
N ALA A 56 -0.29 -5.43 3.13
CA ALA A 56 0.42 -4.17 3.37
C ALA A 56 0.12 -3.12 2.29
N ARG A 57 0.08 -3.53 1.02
CA ARG A 57 -0.30 -2.63 -0.07
C ARG A 57 -1.76 -2.21 0.00
N LEU A 58 -2.67 -3.11 0.39
CA LEU A 58 -4.09 -2.78 0.54
C LEU A 58 -4.32 -1.81 1.71
N ALA A 59 -3.74 -2.09 2.88
CA ALA A 59 -3.78 -1.20 4.05
C ALA A 59 -3.28 0.20 3.70
N HIS A 60 -2.14 0.31 3.02
CA HIS A 60 -1.62 1.62 2.58
C HIS A 60 -2.56 2.36 1.62
N ARG A 61 -3.29 1.64 0.76
CA ARG A 61 -4.21 2.25 -0.22
C ARG A 61 -5.57 2.62 0.37
N LEU A 62 -5.98 1.91 1.40
CA LEU A 62 -7.24 2.13 2.11
C LEU A 62 -7.06 3.03 3.35
N ALA A 63 -5.84 3.51 3.60
CA ALA A 63 -5.55 4.45 4.68
C ALA A 63 -6.51 5.65 4.65
N GLY A 64 -7.10 5.96 5.81
CA GLY A 64 -8.10 7.02 5.98
C GLY A 64 -9.55 6.56 5.80
N LEU A 65 -9.81 5.27 5.59
CA LEU A 65 -11.12 4.65 5.75
C LEU A 65 -11.18 3.90 7.09
N PRO A 66 -12.37 3.70 7.68
CA PRO A 66 -12.53 2.97 8.94
C PRO A 66 -12.42 1.46 8.71
N VAL A 67 -11.22 1.01 8.34
CA VAL A 67 -10.92 -0.38 8.00
C VAL A 67 -9.67 -0.87 8.70
N GLU A 68 -9.79 -2.04 9.31
CA GLU A 68 -8.67 -2.79 9.85
C GLU A 68 -8.38 -3.98 8.91
N ILE A 69 -7.12 -4.14 8.49
CA ILE A 69 -6.73 -5.19 7.55
C ILE A 69 -5.98 -6.29 8.30
N LEU A 70 -6.57 -7.47 8.36
CA LEU A 70 -5.91 -8.69 8.82
C LEU A 70 -5.63 -9.58 7.60
N GLY A 71 -4.36 -9.92 7.36
CA GLY A 71 -4.02 -10.74 6.21
C GLY A 71 -2.88 -11.70 6.49
N ARG A 72 -2.91 -12.87 5.85
CA ARG A 72 -1.77 -13.79 5.86
C ARG A 72 -0.66 -13.21 4.99
N LEU A 73 0.53 -13.01 5.56
CA LEU A 73 1.68 -12.55 4.79
C LEU A 73 2.15 -13.67 3.85
N HIS A 74 2.38 -13.33 2.58
CA HIS A 74 2.93 -14.28 1.61
C HIS A 74 4.43 -14.50 1.87
N SER A 75 4.91 -15.73 1.65
CA SER A 75 6.31 -16.11 1.92
C SER A 75 7.35 -15.41 1.04
N ASP A 76 6.94 -14.77 -0.05
CA ASP A 76 7.82 -13.97 -0.91
C ASP A 76 8.08 -12.55 -0.38
N ARG A 77 7.48 -12.19 0.76
CA ARG A 77 7.63 -10.87 1.36
C ARG A 77 8.79 -10.85 2.35
N VAL A 78 9.74 -9.96 2.09
CA VAL A 78 10.88 -9.69 2.96
C VAL A 78 10.62 -8.37 3.69
N MET A 79 10.57 -8.42 5.02
CA MET A 79 10.53 -7.24 5.88
C MET A 79 11.97 -6.81 6.17
N ARG A 80 12.31 -5.57 5.83
CA ARG A 80 13.63 -4.98 6.10
C ARG A 80 13.49 -3.88 7.14
N ARG A 81 14.54 -3.68 7.94
CA ARG A 81 14.60 -2.52 8.84
C ARG A 81 14.60 -1.20 8.05
N PRO A 82 14.24 -0.08 8.71
CA PRO A 82 14.33 1.24 8.11
C PRO A 82 15.70 1.48 7.49
N MET A 83 15.72 2.21 6.37
CA MET A 83 16.95 2.60 5.70
C MET A 83 17.84 3.39 6.68
N PRO A 84 19.12 3.00 6.86
CA PRO A 84 20.03 3.76 7.71
C PRO A 84 20.24 5.16 7.12
N PRO A 85 20.60 6.17 7.95
CA PRO A 85 20.92 7.50 7.46
C PRO A 85 21.94 7.44 6.33
N ARG A 86 21.71 8.23 5.28
CA ARG A 86 22.64 8.28 4.15
C ARG A 86 23.96 8.90 4.61
N VAL A 87 25.02 8.09 4.65
CA VAL A 87 26.39 8.56 4.83
C VAL A 87 26.99 8.84 3.45
N TYR A 88 27.66 9.98 3.29
CA TYR A 88 28.39 10.30 2.08
C TYR A 88 29.62 9.38 1.99
N ASP A 89 29.75 8.65 0.87
CA ASP A 89 30.91 7.80 0.60
C ASP A 89 31.76 8.42 -0.51
N PRO A 90 33.02 8.79 -0.23
CA PRO A 90 33.93 9.39 -1.22
C PRO A 90 34.33 8.44 -2.35
N GLN A 91 34.20 7.12 -2.19
CA GLN A 91 34.38 6.15 -3.27
C GLN A 91 33.15 6.03 -4.18
N GLY A 92 32.04 6.68 -3.79
CA GLY A 92 30.77 6.60 -4.50
C GLY A 92 30.07 5.25 -4.30
N GLY A 93 28.84 5.14 -4.81
CA GLY A 93 28.05 3.92 -4.70
C GLY A 93 26.55 4.21 -4.62
N ARG A 94 25.73 3.20 -4.95
CA ARG A 94 24.28 3.31 -4.78
C ARG A 94 23.95 3.18 -3.29
N PRO A 95 23.30 4.18 -2.66
CA PRO A 95 22.91 4.07 -1.26
C PRO A 95 21.98 2.85 -1.05
N PRO A 96 22.11 2.14 0.08
CA PRO A 96 21.21 1.04 0.41
C PRO A 96 19.77 1.56 0.51
N LYS A 97 18.82 0.85 -0.09
CA LYS A 97 17.39 1.22 -0.02
C LYS A 97 16.69 0.74 1.25
N HIS A 98 17.31 -0.22 1.93
CA HIS A 98 16.74 -0.97 3.04
C HIS A 98 17.81 -1.15 4.11
N GLY A 99 17.41 -1.21 5.38
CA GLY A 99 18.31 -1.53 6.48
C GLY A 99 18.65 -3.02 6.55
N SER A 100 19.40 -3.39 7.58
CA SER A 100 19.72 -4.80 7.87
C SER A 100 18.45 -5.62 8.12
N GLU A 101 18.62 -6.94 8.16
CA GLU A 101 17.61 -7.85 8.69
C GLU A 101 17.51 -7.73 10.22
#